data_AF-A0A1Y2F805-F1
#
_entry.id   AF-A0A1Y2F805-F1
#
_cell.length_a   1.000
_cell.length_b   1.000
_cell.length_c   1.000
_cell.angle_alpha   90.00
_cell.angle_beta   90.00
_cell.angle_gamma   90.00
#
_symmetry.space_group_name_H-M   'P 1'
#
loop_
_entity.id
_entity.type
_entity.pdbx_description
1 polymer ?
#
loop_
_entity_poly.entity_id
_entity_poly.type
_entity_poly.pdbx_seq_one_letter_code
_entity_poly.pdbx_strand_id
1 'polypeptide(L)' 'HATRCPVCQLPFPNAHFQNLHIEEHHDPVFQARLARGELVFRCFVEVCRETFPSASKRRRHLVKDHAYPETFRFNIV' A
#
# COMPACT_ATOMS: atom_id res chain seq x y z
N HIS A 1 -2.39 -13.89 13.10
CA HIS A 1 -3.23 -12.86 13.77
C HIS A 1 -3.57 -11.80 12.73
N ALA A 2 -4.84 -11.41 12.60
CA ALA A 2 -5.25 -10.31 11.72
C ALA A 2 -5.17 -8.99 12.50
N THR A 3 -4.60 -7.95 11.90
CA THR A 3 -4.52 -6.60 12.48
C THR A 3 -5.72 -5.77 12.00
N ARG A 4 -6.21 -4.82 12.80
CA ARG A 4 -7.38 -4.01 12.45
C ARG A 4 -7.01 -2.54 12.39
N CYS A 5 -7.41 -1.83 11.34
CA CYS A 5 -7.17 -0.39 11.27
C CYS A 5 -7.80 0.32 12.48
N PRO A 6 -7.08 1.18 13.21
CA PRO A 6 -7.62 1.85 14.39
C PRO A 6 -8.73 2.85 14.02
N VAL A 7 -8.74 3.36 12.78
CA VAL A 7 -9.69 4.39 12.33
C VAL A 7 -10.99 3.77 11.80
N CYS A 8 -10.89 2.85 10.82
CA CYS A 8 -12.06 2.27 10.14
C CYS A 8 -12.41 0.83 10.58
N GLN A 9 -11.61 0.24 11.49
CA GLN A 9 -11.79 -1.12 12.01
C GLN A 9 -11.79 -2.25 10.96
N LEU A 10 -11.38 -1.96 9.71
CA LEU A 10 -11.21 -2.99 8.69
C LEU A 10 -10.14 -4.01 9.10
N PRO A 11 -10.41 -5.32 8.93
CA PRO A 11 -9.45 -6.37 9.21
C PRO A 11 -8.44 -6.52 8.07
N PHE A 12 -7.16 -6.59 8.43
CA PHE A 12 -6.01 -6.78 7.55
C PHE A 12 -5.23 -8.03 7.96
N PRO A 13 -4.59 -8.73 7.01
CA PRO A 13 -3.84 -9.94 7.30
C PRO A 13 -2.52 -9.68 8.04
N ASN A 14 -1.93 -8.49 7.90
CA ASN A 14 -0.72 -8.09 8.61
C ASN A 14 -0.70 -6.58 8.92
N ALA A 15 0.20 -6.18 9.83
CA ALA A 15 0.38 -4.79 10.24
C ALA A 15 0.86 -3.88 9.09
N HIS A 16 1.59 -4.42 8.13
CA HIS A 16 2.08 -3.66 6.96
C HIS A 16 0.94 -3.17 6.07
N PHE A 17 0.02 -4.04 5.65
CA PHE A 17 -1.16 -3.68 4.86
C PHE A 17 -2.03 -2.66 5.60
N GLN A 18 -2.18 -2.84 6.91
CA GLN A 18 -2.88 -1.87 7.75
C GLN A 18 -2.19 -0.51 7.74
N ASN A 19 -0.87 -0.44 7.88
CA ASN A 19 -0.12 0.82 7.82
C ASN A 19 -0.22 1.48 6.45
N LEU A 20 -0.09 0.71 5.37
CA LEU A 20 -0.28 1.22 4.01
C LEU A 20 -1.69 1.80 3.83
N HIS A 21 -2.71 1.16 4.41
CA HIS A 21 -4.09 1.65 4.33
C HIS A 21 -4.27 2.96 5.10
N ILE A 22 -3.66 3.06 6.29
CA ILE A 22 -3.66 4.29 7.06
C ILE A 22 -2.99 5.41 6.28
N GLU A 23 -1.82 5.17 5.69
CA GLU A 23 -1.13 6.13 4.83
C GLU A 23 -1.99 6.51 3.61
N GLU A 24 -2.59 5.56 2.89
CA GLU A 24 -3.32 5.85 1.64
C GLU A 24 -4.71 6.49 1.84
N HIS A 25 -5.45 6.09 2.88
CA HIS A 25 -6.86 6.48 3.08
C HIS A 25 -7.11 7.37 4.29
N HIS A 26 -6.23 7.36 5.28
CA HIS A 26 -6.42 8.12 6.51
C HIS A 26 -5.41 9.25 6.72
N ASP A 27 -4.31 9.27 5.98
CA ASP A 27 -3.36 10.37 6.01
C ASP A 27 -3.82 11.50 5.05
N PRO A 28 -4.32 12.64 5.57
CA PRO A 28 -4.74 13.76 4.74
C PRO A 28 -3.58 14.40 3.96
N VAL A 29 -2.34 14.14 4.37
CA VAL A 29 -1.13 14.63 3.70
C VAL A 29 -0.77 13.74 2.51
N PHE A 30 -1.29 12.51 2.42
CA PHE A 30 -0.98 11.59 1.31
C PHE A 30 -1.38 12.16 -0.04
N GLN A 31 -2.61 12.68 -0.17
CA GLN A 31 -3.08 13.32 -1.40
C GLN A 31 -2.28 14.59 -1.72
N ALA A 32 -1.90 15.36 -0.70
CA ALA A 32 -1.07 16.54 -0.89
C ALA A 32 0.35 16.18 -1.39
N ARG A 33 0.96 15.12 -0.85
CA ARG A 33 2.26 14.59 -1.30
C ARG A 33 2.17 14.06 -2.73
N LEU A 34 1.10 13.32 -3.03
CA LEU A 34 0.84 12.80 -4.37
C LEU A 34 0.69 13.94 -5.39
N ALA A 35 -0.04 15.01 -5.03
CA ALA A 35 -0.19 16.21 -5.86
C ALA A 35 1.13 16.95 -6.09
N ARG A 36 2.07 16.89 -5.14
CA ARG A 36 3.44 17.40 -5.30
C ARG A 36 4.34 16.50 -6.16
N GLY A 37 3.87 15.32 -6.55
CA GLY A 37 4.65 14.34 -7.33
C GLY A 37 5.57 13.46 -6.48
N GLU A 38 5.37 13.41 -5.16
CA GLU A 38 6.15 12.52 -4.30
C GLU A 38 5.74 11.04 -4.48
N LEU A 39 6.70 10.15 -4.27
CA LEU A 39 6.49 8.70 -4.32
C LEU A 39 5.93 8.23 -2.97
N VAL A 40 4.60 8.21 -2.86
CA VAL A 40 3.90 7.90 -1.60
C VAL A 40 3.47 6.44 -1.49
N PHE A 41 3.28 5.74 -2.61
CA PHE A 41 2.82 4.34 -2.58
C PHE A 41 3.98 3.40 -2.29
N ARG A 42 4.05 2.88 -1.07
CA ARG A 42 5.08 1.90 -0.68
C ARG A 42 4.72 0.48 -1.15
N CYS A 43 5.74 -0.34 -1.37
CA CYS A 43 5.56 -1.76 -1.71
C CYS A 43 4.83 -2.54 -0.59
N PHE A 44 4.14 -3.64 -0.95
CA PHE A 44 3.44 -4.52 0.01
C PHE A 44 4.39 -5.45 0.79
N VAL A 45 5.65 -5.50 0.40
CA VAL A 45 6.66 -6.31 1.05
C VAL A 45 7.44 -5.43 2.02
N GLU A 46 7.41 -5.74 3.32
CA GLU A 46 8.08 -4.95 4.38
C GLU A 46 9.59 -4.77 4.14
N VAL A 47 10.24 -5.80 3.58
CA VAL A 47 11.67 -5.73 3.25
C VAL A 47 11.97 -4.91 2.00
N CYS A 48 10.95 -4.59 1.19
CA CYS A 48 11.10 -3.77 -0.01
C CYS A 48 10.89 -2.29 0.34
N ARG A 49 11.92 -1.48 0.07
CA ARG A 49 11.91 -0.03 0.33
C ARG A 49 11.49 0.79 -0.88
N GLU A 50 11.06 0.14 -1.96
CA GLU A 50 10.63 0.86 -3.16
C GLU A 50 9.30 1.58 -2.95
N THR A 51 9.26 2.81 -3.45
CA THR A 51 8.08 3.67 -3.43
C THR A 51 7.72 4.10 -4.84
N PHE A 52 6.42 4.29 -5.05
CA PHE A 52 5.83 4.49 -6.35
C PHE A 52 4.92 5.73 -6.34
N PRO A 53 4.77 6.41 -7.48
CA PRO A 53 3.85 7.53 -7.61
C PRO A 53 2.40 7.07 -7.84
N SER A 54 2.15 5.79 -8.11
CA SER A 54 0.81 5.28 -8.32
C SER A 54 0.68 3.80 -7.96
N ALA A 55 -0.52 3.41 -7.50
CA ALA A 55 -0.86 2.03 -7.21
C ALA A 55 -0.64 1.09 -8.43
N SER A 56 -0.84 1.59 -9.65
CA SER A 56 -0.59 0.82 -10.89
C SER A 56 0.89 0.50 -11.08
N LYS A 57 1.80 1.47 -10.83
CA LYS A 57 3.25 1.20 -10.89
C LYS A 57 3.68 0.23 -9.80
N ARG A 58 3.16 0.40 -8.57
CA ARG A 58 3.38 -0.54 -7.47
C ARG A 58 2.95 -1.96 -7.83
N ARG A 59 1.75 -2.12 -8.41
CA ARG A 59 1.23 -3.44 -8.85
C ARG A 59 2.20 -4.12 -9.81
N ARG A 60 2.69 -3.40 -10.81
CA ARG A 60 3.64 -3.96 -11.77
C ARG A 60 4.93 -4.43 -11.10
N HIS A 61 5.47 -3.66 -10.17
CA HIS A 61 6.64 -4.07 -9.39
C HIS A 61 6.36 -5.34 -8.56
N LEU A 62 5.22 -5.41 -7.87
CA LEU A 62 4.85 -6.59 -7.09
C LEU A 62 4.76 -7.86 -7.96
N VAL A 63 4.19 -7.75 -9.17
CA VAL A 63 4.11 -8.88 -10.11
C VAL A 63 5.49 -9.25 -10.65
N LYS A 64 6.32 -8.27 -11.00
CA LYS A 64 7.61 -8.50 -11.66
C LYS A 64 8.73 -8.93 -10.69
N ASP A 65 8.90 -8.19 -9.59
CA ASP A 65 10.01 -8.34 -8.65
C ASP A 65 9.66 -9.27 -7.48
N HIS A 66 8.38 -9.33 -7.11
CA HIS A 66 7.91 -10.17 -6.01
C HIS A 66 7.05 -11.36 -6.45
N ALA A 67 6.92 -11.59 -7.76
CA ALA A 67 6.15 -12.70 -8.35
C ALA A 67 4.71 -12.82 -7.79
N TYR A 68 4.09 -11.70 -7.43
CA TYR A 68 2.68 -11.71 -7.03
C TYR A 68 1.83 -12.16 -8.21
N PRO A 69 0.82 -13.04 -7.98
CA PRO A 69 -0.07 -13.43 -9.05
C PRO A 69 -0.87 -12.22 -9.54
N GLU A 70 -1.06 -12.11 -10.85
CA GLU A 70 -1.83 -11.01 -11.45
C GLU A 70 -3.29 -11.00 -10.98
N THR A 71 -3.80 -12.16 -10.55
CA THR A 71 -5.13 -12.35 -9.95
C THR A 71 -5.21 -11.85 -8.50
N PHE A 72 -4.10 -11.43 -7.89
CA PHE A 72 -4.09 -10.89 -6.54
C PHE A 72 -4.93 -9.62 -6.45
N ARG A 73 -5.74 -9.50 -5.39
CA ARG A 73 -6.56 -8.31 -5.14
C ARG A 73 -5.71 -7.21 -4.52
N PHE A 74 -5.07 -6.39 -5.35
CA PHE A 74 -4.27 -5.25 -4.89
C PHE A 74 -5.11 -4.09 -4.30
N ASN A 75 -6.44 -4.20 -4.27
CA ASN A 75 -7.37 -3.26 -3.62
C ASN A 75 -7.65 -3.64 -2.15
N ILE A 76 -6.69 -4.33 -1.53
CA ILE A 76 -6.70 -4.67 -0.11
C ILE A 76 -6.40 -3.44 0.75
N VAL A 77 -5.68 -2.47 0.18
CA VAL A 77 -5.25 -1.23 0.83
C VAL A 77 -6.23 -0.13 0.54
#